data_AF-A0A7E6FCL4-F1
#
_entry.id   AF-A0A7E6FCL4-F1
#
_cell.length_a   1.000
_cell.length_b   1.000
_cell.length_c   1.000
_cell.angle_alpha   90.00
_cell.angle_beta   90.00
_cell.angle_gamma   90.00
#
_symmetry.space_group_name_H-M   'P 1'
#
loop_
_entity.id
_entity.type
_entity.pdbx_description
1 polymer ?
#
loop_
_entity_poly.entity_id
_entity_poly.type
_entity_poly.pdbx_seq_one_letter_code
_entity_poly.pdbx_strand_id
1 'polypeptide(L)'
;MGGDEEGRTILVSGVPTDFRLEAIQSYFENKRRSSGGPIKGIQGRIQDSGEVIITFESEKDAENVVKKKVHNVSKHELQVDWYKNLVWQEDAMIVSNGPKDMSDKMLIDFLEENGKLEIVYVFPGRKPGTFLVYCENEIDFEDVQRMCQNNPLKGNQLKVDRIKEINSVQVKNVSSNVSFDSLRRYFGSRKKSVGGDISSVQQQTSDTYIISFKEACVVLNVCRMPHQLEGVKLDVQPFWKPPEENIISKQQVHDYSLPTKFHLNFLKKHRTEVNDQLKTLAEVLWKDSKTNTLRFKYSEGNFEEIEQRLKDLLNSITVETIDVPDDMFEDVVGTFDSQDEQKYFYFDFRYHKAHILGFDKSDVIKRKNRLLDNLRTEREDDLNIHERRILSGLGFFEQAGQFEGLKVTVHSNKVVFEGQFSEIDIYQQKMYKILKSIVKSELCLPLNTGMIINKKPVKEYLDVKLRSKKCIGSWETGDGNSVILYASDKTHLSLLEEIMKEFFVANTLDFVDKIKDTPSHGKWLTFVESLKEEFPDSHFIGENSIVAVDVVVNDIKSKIDNFEQSLTYESYTSRPSEHYPFHRESNEQEFNDFSEENKARMRFTRKEHKSK
;
A
#
# COMPACT_ATOMS: atom_id res chain seq x y z
N MET A 1 -39.80 -31.30 -42.06
CA MET A 1 -39.19 -31.87 -40.84
C MET A 1 -38.00 -30.99 -40.53
N GLY A 2 -37.95 -30.24 -39.42
CA GLY A 2 -36.83 -29.30 -39.21
C GLY A 2 -36.84 -28.44 -37.95
N GLY A 3 -37.56 -28.83 -36.89
CA GLY A 3 -37.60 -28.06 -35.64
C GLY A 3 -36.67 -28.58 -34.52
N ASP A 4 -36.10 -29.77 -34.68
CA ASP A 4 -35.47 -30.50 -33.56
C ASP A 4 -33.97 -30.23 -33.38
N GLU A 5 -33.32 -29.53 -34.30
CA GLU A 5 -31.84 -29.36 -34.30
C GLU A 5 -31.37 -27.95 -33.88
N GLU A 6 -32.27 -26.97 -33.77
CA GLU A 6 -31.91 -25.55 -33.56
C GLU A 6 -31.31 -25.25 -32.16
N GLY A 7 -31.45 -26.16 -31.20
CA GLY A 7 -30.77 -26.13 -29.89
C GLY A 7 -29.57 -27.08 -29.76
N ARG A 8 -29.27 -27.85 -30.80
CA ARG A 8 -28.21 -28.89 -30.80
C ARG A 8 -27.05 -28.58 -31.72
N THR A 9 -27.20 -27.58 -32.59
CA THR A 9 -26.25 -27.27 -33.65
C THR A 9 -25.44 -26.02 -33.34
N ILE A 10 -24.12 -26.11 -33.55
CA ILE A 10 -23.16 -25.03 -33.36
C ILE A 10 -22.42 -24.73 -34.67
N LEU A 11 -21.98 -23.50 -34.82
CA LEU A 11 -21.08 -23.04 -35.86
C LEU A 11 -19.68 -22.88 -35.26
N VAL A 12 -18.68 -23.52 -35.85
CA VAL A 12 -17.28 -23.44 -35.45
C VAL A 12 -16.49 -22.68 -36.51
N SER A 13 -16.10 -21.44 -36.23
CA SER A 13 -15.33 -20.58 -37.14
C SER A 13 -13.83 -20.59 -36.79
N GLY A 14 -12.97 -20.20 -37.75
CA GLY A 14 -11.51 -20.15 -37.56
C GLY A 14 -10.77 -21.47 -37.85
N VAL A 15 -11.45 -22.44 -38.46
CA VAL A 15 -10.90 -23.73 -38.86
C VAL A 15 -10.01 -23.55 -40.10
N PRO A 16 -8.72 -23.94 -40.11
CA PRO A 16 -7.93 -23.86 -41.34
C PRO A 16 -8.53 -24.70 -42.47
N THR A 17 -8.46 -24.24 -43.71
CA THR A 17 -9.10 -24.87 -44.89
C THR A 17 -8.54 -26.27 -45.19
N ASP A 18 -7.27 -26.49 -44.86
CA ASP A 18 -6.54 -27.76 -44.94
C ASP A 18 -6.71 -28.67 -43.71
N PHE A 19 -7.42 -28.20 -42.69
CA PHE A 19 -7.59 -28.94 -41.43
C PHE A 19 -8.56 -30.11 -41.57
N ARG A 20 -8.16 -31.29 -41.09
CA ARG A 20 -9.00 -32.50 -41.11
C ARG A 20 -10.21 -32.37 -40.19
N LEU A 21 -11.41 -32.60 -40.72
CA LEU A 21 -12.66 -32.49 -39.96
C LEU A 21 -12.74 -33.49 -38.81
N GLU A 22 -12.10 -34.65 -38.94
CA GLU A 22 -12.05 -35.69 -37.90
C GLU A 22 -11.32 -35.22 -36.63
N ALA A 23 -10.34 -34.32 -36.78
CA ALA A 23 -9.63 -33.74 -35.63
C ALA A 23 -10.52 -32.74 -34.86
N ILE A 24 -11.40 -32.04 -35.57
CA ILE A 24 -12.39 -31.13 -35.00
C ILE A 24 -13.46 -31.94 -34.28
N GLN A 25 -13.99 -32.98 -34.94
CA GLN A 25 -14.91 -33.94 -34.33
C GLN A 25 -14.37 -34.50 -33.02
N SER A 26 -13.19 -35.11 -33.07
CA SER A 26 -12.56 -35.75 -31.91
C SER A 26 -12.34 -34.77 -30.75
N TYR A 27 -12.11 -33.49 -31.06
CA TYR A 27 -11.99 -32.46 -30.05
C TYR A 27 -13.34 -32.13 -29.40
N PHE A 28 -14.39 -31.93 -30.20
CA PHE A 28 -15.71 -31.55 -29.70
C PHE A 28 -16.47 -32.71 -29.03
N GLU A 29 -16.22 -33.96 -29.41
CA GLU A 29 -16.71 -35.15 -28.69
C GLU A 29 -16.06 -35.33 -27.31
N ASN A 30 -14.87 -34.76 -27.11
CA ASN A 30 -14.12 -34.94 -25.87
C ASN A 30 -14.62 -34.01 -24.76
N LYS A 31 -15.45 -34.57 -23.88
CA LYS A 31 -16.00 -33.88 -22.70
C LYS A 31 -14.97 -33.20 -21.79
N ARG A 32 -13.72 -33.69 -21.70
CA ARG A 32 -12.68 -33.03 -20.87
C ARG A 32 -12.05 -31.82 -21.56
N ARG A 33 -12.04 -31.77 -22.89
CA ARG A 33 -11.36 -30.72 -23.67
C ARG A 33 -12.32 -29.63 -24.14
N SER A 34 -13.46 -30.02 -24.69
CA SER A 34 -14.48 -29.11 -25.23
C SER A 34 -15.66 -28.90 -24.29
N SER A 35 -15.83 -29.75 -23.27
CA SER A 35 -17.09 -29.88 -22.51
C SER A 35 -18.30 -30.31 -23.35
N GLY A 36 -18.05 -30.81 -24.57
CA GLY A 36 -19.06 -31.38 -25.44
C GLY A 36 -19.34 -32.85 -25.16
N GLY A 37 -19.86 -33.54 -26.17
CA GLY A 37 -20.32 -34.92 -26.10
C GLY A 37 -20.56 -35.50 -27.50
N PRO A 38 -21.27 -36.64 -27.61
CA PRO A 38 -21.51 -37.33 -28.87
C PRO A 38 -22.08 -36.39 -29.95
N ILE A 39 -21.52 -36.45 -31.16
CA ILE A 39 -21.92 -35.66 -32.32
C ILE A 39 -22.79 -36.53 -33.23
N LYS A 40 -23.92 -35.96 -33.67
CA LYS A 40 -24.90 -36.59 -34.55
C LYS A 40 -24.51 -36.36 -36.01
N GLY A 41 -24.13 -37.42 -36.72
CA GLY A 41 -23.88 -37.41 -38.17
C GLY A 41 -22.50 -36.87 -38.58
N ILE A 42 -22.34 -36.58 -39.87
CA ILE A 42 -21.10 -36.07 -40.49
C ILE A 42 -21.08 -34.54 -40.36
N GLN A 43 -19.98 -33.94 -39.89
CA GLN A 43 -19.86 -32.47 -39.87
C GLN A 43 -19.67 -31.94 -41.29
N GLY A 44 -20.43 -30.92 -41.65
CA GLY A 44 -20.26 -30.20 -42.92
C GLY A 44 -19.35 -29.01 -42.73
N ARG A 45 -18.26 -28.93 -43.51
CA ARG A 45 -17.54 -27.67 -43.71
C ARG A 45 -18.39 -26.79 -44.63
N ILE A 46 -18.56 -25.53 -44.28
CA ILE A 46 -19.23 -24.58 -45.17
C ILE A 46 -18.20 -24.17 -46.23
N GLN A 47 -18.33 -24.68 -47.47
CA GLN A 47 -17.68 -24.16 -48.70
C GLN A 47 -16.21 -23.70 -48.57
N ASP A 48 -15.27 -24.60 -48.28
CA ASP A 48 -13.84 -24.29 -48.08
C ASP A 48 -13.55 -23.11 -47.13
N SER A 49 -14.55 -22.65 -46.38
CA SER A 49 -14.38 -21.63 -45.38
C SER A 49 -13.72 -22.24 -44.15
N GLY A 50 -13.29 -21.35 -43.26
CA GLY A 50 -12.91 -21.77 -41.93
C GLY A 50 -14.06 -22.06 -41.00
N GLU A 51 -15.25 -22.38 -41.52
CA GLU A 51 -16.44 -22.64 -40.73
C GLU A 51 -16.94 -24.09 -40.87
N VAL A 52 -17.24 -24.72 -39.74
CA VAL A 52 -17.72 -26.10 -39.64
C VAL A 52 -18.97 -26.15 -38.79
N ILE A 53 -20.01 -26.83 -39.29
CA ILE A 53 -21.27 -27.02 -38.57
C ILE A 53 -21.19 -28.34 -37.80
N ILE A 54 -21.51 -28.29 -36.50
CA ILE A 54 -21.49 -29.47 -35.62
C ILE A 54 -22.83 -29.60 -34.93
N THR A 55 -23.50 -30.75 -35.11
CA THR A 55 -24.77 -31.08 -34.45
C THR A 55 -24.53 -32.10 -33.35
N PHE A 56 -24.80 -31.76 -32.10
CA PHE A 56 -24.68 -32.71 -30.98
C PHE A 56 -25.92 -33.59 -30.85
N GLU A 57 -25.78 -34.77 -30.26
CA GLU A 57 -26.94 -35.59 -29.87
C GLU A 57 -27.76 -34.90 -28.76
N SER A 58 -27.08 -34.16 -27.88
CA SER A 58 -27.62 -33.49 -26.69
C SER A 58 -27.46 -31.96 -26.78
N GLU A 59 -28.55 -31.23 -26.56
CA GLU A 59 -28.57 -29.76 -26.48
C GLU A 59 -27.67 -29.23 -25.36
N LYS A 60 -27.61 -29.95 -24.24
CA LYS A 60 -26.77 -29.59 -23.10
C LYS A 60 -25.27 -29.63 -23.46
N ASP A 61 -24.87 -30.54 -24.34
CA ASP A 61 -23.47 -30.63 -24.78
C ASP A 61 -23.15 -29.46 -25.73
N ALA A 62 -24.06 -29.12 -26.65
CA ALA A 62 -23.95 -27.93 -27.49
C ALA A 62 -23.85 -26.64 -26.65
N GLU A 63 -24.72 -26.47 -25.64
CA GLU A 63 -24.68 -25.33 -24.71
C GLU A 63 -23.33 -25.20 -24.01
N ASN A 64 -22.79 -26.30 -23.49
CA ASN A 64 -21.54 -26.30 -22.74
C ASN A 64 -20.35 -25.89 -23.61
N VAL A 65 -20.37 -26.33 -24.86
CA VAL A 65 -19.37 -25.94 -25.85
C VAL A 65 -19.51 -24.46 -26.19
N VAL A 66 -20.71 -23.97 -26.51
CA VAL A 66 -20.96 -22.55 -26.84
C VAL A 66 -20.63 -21.61 -25.67
N LYS A 67 -20.81 -22.03 -24.40
CA LYS A 67 -20.45 -21.24 -23.20
C LYS A 67 -18.97 -20.88 -23.14
N LYS A 68 -18.09 -21.73 -23.69
CA LYS A 68 -16.64 -21.49 -23.70
C LYS A 68 -16.23 -20.47 -24.78
N LYS A 69 -17.06 -20.29 -25.84
CA LYS A 69 -16.90 -19.40 -27.01
C LYS A 69 -15.63 -19.59 -27.85
N VAL A 70 -14.54 -20.05 -27.24
CA VAL A 70 -13.23 -20.18 -27.86
C VAL A 70 -12.61 -21.52 -27.48
N HIS A 71 -12.15 -22.25 -28.49
CA HIS A 71 -11.60 -23.59 -28.38
C HIS A 71 -10.25 -23.68 -29.07
N ASN A 72 -9.23 -24.05 -28.31
CA ASN A 72 -7.88 -24.22 -28.85
C ASN A 72 -7.69 -25.65 -29.36
N VAL A 73 -7.57 -25.80 -30.69
CA VAL A 73 -7.36 -27.09 -31.37
C VAL A 73 -6.09 -26.98 -32.20
N SER A 74 -5.07 -27.79 -31.85
CA SER A 74 -3.79 -27.83 -32.57
C SER A 74 -3.16 -26.45 -32.83
N LYS A 75 -3.17 -25.58 -31.81
CA LYS A 75 -2.67 -24.18 -31.83
C LYS A 75 -3.50 -23.17 -32.63
N HIS A 76 -4.66 -23.58 -33.15
CA HIS A 76 -5.62 -22.68 -33.78
C HIS A 76 -6.73 -22.34 -32.80
N GLU A 77 -7.09 -21.07 -32.77
CA GLU A 77 -8.18 -20.55 -31.96
C GLU A 77 -9.49 -20.66 -32.76
N LEU A 78 -10.33 -21.63 -32.42
CA LEU A 78 -11.62 -21.83 -33.04
C LEU A 78 -12.69 -21.09 -32.24
N GLN A 79 -13.54 -20.32 -32.91
CA GLN A 79 -14.68 -19.65 -32.28
C GLN A 79 -15.92 -20.51 -32.42
N VAL A 80 -16.76 -20.54 -31.39
CA VAL A 80 -17.99 -21.33 -31.39
C VAL A 80 -19.19 -20.48 -31.02
N ASP A 81 -20.19 -20.51 -31.89
CA ASP A 81 -21.48 -19.86 -31.71
C ASP A 81 -22.63 -20.83 -31.97
N TRP A 82 -23.83 -20.46 -31.53
CA TRP A 82 -25.04 -21.16 -31.92
C TRP A 82 -25.20 -21.09 -33.44
N TYR A 83 -25.47 -22.24 -34.06
CA TYR A 83 -25.87 -22.24 -35.45
C TYR A 83 -27.26 -21.64 -35.55
N LYS A 84 -27.33 -20.38 -35.98
CA LYS A 84 -28.58 -19.77 -36.41
C LYS A 84 -28.79 -20.25 -37.83
N ASN A 85 -29.98 -20.76 -38.16
CA ASN A 85 -30.35 -21.13 -39.52
C ASN A 85 -29.96 -19.99 -40.48
N LEU A 86 -28.84 -20.15 -41.17
CA LEU A 86 -28.33 -19.17 -42.11
C LEU A 86 -29.16 -19.33 -43.37
N VAL A 87 -30.04 -18.37 -43.63
CA VAL A 87 -30.68 -18.23 -44.93
C VAL A 87 -29.64 -17.59 -45.84
N TRP A 88 -29.16 -18.36 -46.82
CA TRP A 88 -28.25 -17.87 -47.84
C TRP A 88 -29.03 -17.12 -48.91
N GLN A 89 -28.38 -16.13 -49.49
CA GLN A 89 -28.91 -15.46 -50.67
C GLN A 89 -28.55 -16.29 -51.90
N GLU A 90 -29.53 -17.02 -52.43
CA GLU A 90 -29.33 -17.96 -53.54
C GLU A 90 -29.15 -17.25 -54.90
N ASP A 91 -29.61 -16.00 -54.99
CA ASP A 91 -29.56 -15.14 -56.18
C ASP A 91 -28.44 -14.08 -56.13
N ALA A 92 -27.55 -14.13 -55.13
CA ALA A 92 -26.45 -13.18 -55.02
C ALA A 92 -25.13 -13.80 -54.55
N MET A 93 -24.02 -13.24 -55.03
CA MET A 93 -22.68 -13.67 -54.68
C MET A 93 -21.72 -12.50 -54.51
N ILE A 94 -20.68 -12.72 -53.72
CA ILE A 94 -19.56 -11.78 -53.60
C ILE A 94 -18.47 -12.23 -54.55
N VAL A 95 -18.01 -11.32 -55.40
CA VAL A 95 -16.84 -11.54 -56.25
C VAL A 95 -15.69 -10.68 -55.73
N SER A 96 -14.54 -11.29 -55.47
CA SER A 96 -13.36 -10.65 -54.90
C SER A 96 -12.07 -11.00 -55.66
N ASN A 97 -10.95 -10.42 -55.23
CA ASN A 97 -9.63 -10.53 -55.88
C ASN A 97 -9.56 -9.96 -57.30
N GLY A 98 -10.47 -9.07 -57.68
CA GLY A 98 -10.46 -8.39 -58.96
C GLY A 98 -9.29 -7.40 -59.13
N PRO A 99 -8.91 -7.05 -60.37
CA PRO A 99 -8.00 -5.92 -60.62
C PRO A 99 -8.55 -4.62 -60.03
N LYS A 100 -7.66 -3.72 -59.57
CA LYS A 100 -8.06 -2.46 -58.92
C LYS A 100 -8.83 -1.52 -59.86
N ASP A 101 -8.62 -1.63 -61.16
CA ASP A 101 -9.27 -0.87 -62.23
C ASP A 101 -10.47 -1.63 -62.83
N MET A 102 -10.94 -2.71 -62.19
CA MET A 102 -12.13 -3.44 -62.64
C MET A 102 -13.35 -2.53 -62.59
N SER A 103 -14.05 -2.43 -63.72
CA SER A 103 -15.37 -1.79 -63.82
C SER A 103 -16.49 -2.83 -63.74
N ASP A 104 -17.69 -2.40 -63.37
CA ASP A 104 -18.88 -3.25 -63.33
C ASP A 104 -19.09 -3.97 -64.66
N LYS A 105 -18.93 -3.25 -65.78
CA LYS A 105 -19.06 -3.82 -67.13
C LYS A 105 -18.04 -4.93 -67.39
N MET A 106 -16.78 -4.73 -67.02
CA MET A 106 -15.76 -5.77 -67.20
C MET A 106 -16.07 -7.03 -66.38
N LEU A 107 -16.63 -6.88 -65.19
CA LEU A 107 -17.04 -8.01 -64.36
C LEU A 107 -18.24 -8.73 -64.96
N ILE A 108 -19.26 -7.98 -65.40
CA ILE A 108 -20.46 -8.51 -66.06
C ILE A 108 -20.04 -9.31 -67.31
N ASP A 109 -19.30 -8.68 -68.23
CA ASP A 109 -18.86 -9.32 -69.47
C ASP A 109 -18.12 -10.65 -69.16
N PHE A 110 -17.22 -10.65 -68.16
CA PHE A 110 -16.50 -11.87 -67.75
C PHE A 110 -17.42 -12.97 -67.21
N LEU A 111 -18.35 -12.63 -66.31
CA LEU A 111 -19.25 -13.60 -65.67
C LEU A 111 -20.30 -14.15 -66.64
N GLU A 112 -20.81 -13.32 -67.56
CA GLU A 112 -21.79 -13.74 -68.57
C GLU A 112 -21.13 -14.61 -69.65
N GLU A 113 -19.96 -14.22 -70.17
CA GLU A 113 -19.24 -14.97 -71.21
C GLU A 113 -18.75 -16.35 -70.73
N ASN A 114 -18.25 -16.43 -69.49
CA ASN A 114 -17.61 -17.65 -68.98
C ASN A 114 -18.53 -18.48 -68.07
N GLY A 115 -19.43 -17.82 -67.32
CA GLY A 115 -20.26 -18.45 -66.29
C GLY A 115 -21.70 -18.76 -66.70
N LYS A 116 -22.16 -18.28 -67.87
CA LYS A 116 -23.57 -18.35 -68.32
C LYS A 116 -24.57 -17.84 -67.27
N LEU A 117 -24.13 -16.90 -66.43
CA LEU A 117 -24.99 -16.23 -65.47
C LEU A 117 -25.73 -15.10 -66.17
N GLU A 118 -26.93 -14.79 -65.72
CA GLU A 118 -27.68 -13.59 -66.15
C GLU A 118 -27.59 -12.56 -65.03
N ILE A 119 -26.73 -11.55 -65.20
CA ILE A 119 -26.41 -10.60 -64.14
C ILE A 119 -27.43 -9.45 -64.14
N VAL A 120 -28.11 -9.26 -63.01
CA VAL A 120 -29.15 -8.23 -62.87
C VAL A 120 -28.57 -6.93 -62.34
N TYR A 121 -27.75 -7.01 -61.30
CA TYR A 121 -27.11 -5.85 -60.69
C TYR A 121 -25.72 -6.17 -60.13
N VAL A 122 -24.84 -5.18 -60.20
CA VAL A 122 -23.52 -5.21 -59.58
C VAL A 122 -23.41 -4.00 -58.67
N PHE A 123 -23.00 -4.23 -57.42
CA PHE A 123 -22.73 -3.18 -56.45
C PHE A 123 -21.26 -3.22 -56.03
N PRO A 124 -20.54 -2.09 -56.09
CA PRO A 124 -19.15 -2.05 -55.67
C PRO A 124 -19.03 -2.29 -54.16
N GLY A 125 -18.05 -3.11 -53.79
CA GLY A 125 -17.65 -3.33 -52.42
C GLY A 125 -16.78 -2.19 -51.88
N ARG A 126 -16.37 -2.31 -50.61
CA ARG A 126 -15.51 -1.32 -49.94
C ARG A 126 -14.06 -1.35 -50.43
N LYS A 127 -13.60 -2.53 -50.86
CA LYS A 127 -12.25 -2.74 -51.40
C LYS A 127 -12.32 -2.70 -52.93
N PRO A 128 -11.39 -2.00 -53.61
CA PRO A 128 -11.27 -2.08 -55.06
C PRO A 128 -11.15 -3.53 -55.53
N GLY A 129 -11.85 -3.88 -56.61
CA GLY A 129 -11.87 -5.26 -57.13
C GLY A 129 -12.76 -6.23 -56.36
N THR A 130 -13.65 -5.73 -55.48
CA THR A 130 -14.67 -6.53 -54.78
C THR A 130 -16.06 -6.02 -55.13
N PHE A 131 -16.99 -6.91 -55.45
CA PHE A 131 -18.34 -6.58 -55.88
C PHE A 131 -19.37 -7.56 -55.29
N LEU A 132 -20.59 -7.07 -55.06
CA LEU A 132 -21.76 -7.90 -54.83
C LEU A 132 -22.53 -8.00 -56.15
N VAL A 133 -22.81 -9.21 -56.57
CA VAL A 133 -23.39 -9.52 -57.87
C VAL A 133 -24.72 -10.25 -57.65
N TYR A 134 -25.80 -9.70 -58.19
CA TYR A 134 -27.13 -10.32 -58.21
C TYR A 134 -27.37 -10.96 -59.57
N CYS A 135 -27.89 -12.20 -59.57
CA CYS A 135 -28.26 -12.96 -60.75
C CYS A 135 -29.78 -13.15 -60.82
N GLU A 136 -30.32 -13.34 -62.02
CA GLU A 136 -31.77 -13.57 -62.19
C GLU A 136 -32.18 -14.97 -61.71
N ASN A 137 -31.28 -15.94 -61.86
CA ASN A 137 -31.46 -17.34 -61.49
C ASN A 137 -30.57 -17.72 -60.29
N GLU A 138 -30.93 -18.82 -59.65
CA GLU A 138 -30.10 -19.46 -58.61
C GLU A 138 -28.69 -19.73 -59.14
N ILE A 139 -27.69 -19.44 -58.30
CA ILE A 139 -26.28 -19.51 -58.67
C ILE A 139 -25.73 -20.90 -58.35
N ASP A 140 -25.18 -21.58 -59.37
CA ASP A 140 -24.33 -22.76 -59.13
C ASP A 140 -22.93 -22.31 -58.68
N PHE A 141 -22.77 -22.15 -57.37
CA PHE A 141 -21.55 -21.62 -56.78
C PHE A 141 -20.30 -22.48 -57.06
N GLU A 142 -20.44 -23.81 -57.16
CA GLU A 142 -19.28 -24.69 -57.41
C GLU A 142 -18.77 -24.52 -58.84
N ASP A 143 -19.69 -24.45 -59.80
CA ASP A 143 -19.36 -24.25 -61.21
C ASP A 143 -18.77 -22.85 -61.43
N VAL A 144 -19.36 -21.82 -60.82
CA VAL A 144 -18.85 -20.44 -60.91
C VAL A 144 -17.48 -20.30 -60.25
N GLN A 145 -17.26 -20.91 -59.07
CA GLN A 145 -15.96 -20.88 -58.40
C GLN A 145 -14.88 -21.56 -59.25
N ARG A 146 -15.18 -22.73 -59.82
CA ARG A 146 -14.28 -23.46 -60.72
C ARG A 146 -13.96 -22.65 -61.98
N MET A 147 -14.96 -22.00 -62.55
CA MET A 147 -14.79 -21.12 -63.71
C MET A 147 -13.84 -19.96 -63.38
N CYS A 148 -14.03 -19.28 -62.25
CA CYS A 148 -13.19 -18.16 -61.82
C CYS A 148 -11.73 -18.56 -61.51
N GLN A 149 -11.51 -19.79 -61.03
CA GLN A 149 -10.16 -20.32 -60.80
C GLN A 149 -9.41 -20.62 -62.12
N ASN A 150 -10.13 -21.13 -63.12
CA ASN A 150 -9.56 -21.54 -64.41
C ASN A 150 -9.35 -20.36 -65.39
N ASN A 151 -10.11 -19.27 -65.22
CA ASN A 151 -10.08 -18.13 -66.14
C ASN A 151 -9.67 -16.85 -65.40
N PRO A 152 -8.38 -16.47 -65.39
CA PRO A 152 -7.94 -15.25 -64.73
C PRO A 152 -8.35 -13.99 -65.51
N LEU A 153 -8.98 -13.03 -64.85
CA LEU A 153 -9.34 -11.74 -65.42
C LEU A 153 -8.19 -10.74 -65.26
N LYS A 154 -7.56 -10.35 -66.37
CA LYS A 154 -6.30 -9.55 -66.40
C LYS A 154 -5.20 -10.13 -65.48
N GLY A 155 -5.10 -11.46 -65.39
CA GLY A 155 -4.11 -12.15 -64.56
C GLY A 155 -4.54 -12.39 -63.11
N ASN A 156 -5.69 -11.88 -62.68
CA ASN A 156 -6.24 -12.13 -61.36
C ASN A 156 -7.25 -13.29 -61.39
N GLN A 157 -7.05 -14.30 -60.55
CA GLN A 157 -8.05 -15.34 -60.30
C GLN A 157 -9.13 -14.79 -59.40
N LEU A 158 -10.34 -14.57 -59.95
CA LEU A 158 -11.45 -14.08 -59.14
C LEU A 158 -11.84 -15.14 -58.12
N LYS A 159 -12.31 -14.67 -56.95
CA LYS A 159 -12.83 -15.53 -55.89
C LYS A 159 -14.32 -15.23 -55.72
N VAL A 160 -15.10 -16.27 -55.52
CA VAL A 160 -16.55 -16.18 -55.38
C VAL A 160 -16.96 -16.74 -54.02
N ASP A 161 -17.70 -15.97 -53.25
CA ASP A 161 -18.19 -16.35 -51.91
C ASP A 161 -19.72 -16.20 -51.85
N ARG A 162 -20.40 -17.14 -51.18
CA ARG A 162 -21.82 -17.00 -50.83
C ARG A 162 -22.02 -15.84 -49.85
N ILE A 163 -23.20 -15.23 -49.90
CA ILE A 163 -23.59 -14.17 -48.99
C ILE A 163 -24.87 -14.54 -48.23
N LYS A 164 -24.89 -14.22 -46.93
CA LYS A 164 -26.11 -14.34 -46.12
C LYS A 164 -27.16 -13.40 -46.66
N GLU A 165 -28.43 -13.79 -46.55
CA GLU A 165 -29.57 -12.98 -46.97
C GLU A 165 -29.42 -11.52 -46.48
N ILE A 166 -29.36 -10.58 -47.43
CA ILE A 166 -29.16 -9.16 -47.12
C ILE A 166 -30.50 -8.53 -46.81
N ASN A 167 -30.68 -8.03 -45.58
CA ASN A 167 -31.90 -7.35 -45.14
C ASN A 167 -31.73 -5.83 -44.91
N SER A 168 -30.58 -5.28 -45.26
CA SER A 168 -30.24 -3.89 -44.95
C SER A 168 -29.70 -3.15 -46.17
N VAL A 169 -29.94 -1.84 -46.22
CA VAL A 169 -29.36 -0.92 -47.21
C VAL A 169 -28.49 0.12 -46.52
N GLN A 170 -27.44 0.56 -47.20
CA GLN A 170 -26.64 1.72 -46.86
C GLN A 170 -27.15 2.90 -47.69
N VAL A 171 -27.44 4.01 -47.00
CA VAL A 171 -27.93 5.26 -47.59
C VAL A 171 -26.88 6.35 -47.33
N LYS A 172 -26.28 6.87 -48.39
CA LYS A 172 -25.29 7.96 -48.35
C LYS A 172 -25.89 9.26 -48.88
N ASN A 173 -25.16 10.36 -48.69
CA ASN A 173 -25.54 11.72 -49.09
C ASN A 173 -26.83 12.20 -48.40
N VAL A 174 -27.05 11.78 -47.16
CA VAL A 174 -28.17 12.26 -46.35
C VAL A 174 -27.84 13.66 -45.81
N SER A 175 -28.71 14.63 -46.08
CA SER A 175 -28.56 16.00 -45.57
C SER A 175 -28.64 16.04 -44.04
N SER A 176 -27.85 16.92 -43.41
CA SER A 176 -27.88 17.17 -41.96
C SER A 176 -29.25 17.58 -41.41
N ASN A 177 -30.16 18.03 -42.28
CA ASN A 177 -31.51 18.44 -41.90
C ASN A 177 -32.51 17.27 -41.84
N VAL A 178 -32.11 16.07 -42.27
CA VAL A 178 -32.97 14.88 -42.28
C VAL A 178 -32.86 14.16 -40.93
N SER A 179 -33.98 14.02 -40.22
CA SER A 179 -34.04 13.27 -38.97
C SER A 179 -34.15 11.75 -39.20
N PHE A 180 -33.82 10.96 -38.16
CA PHE A 180 -34.04 9.51 -38.15
C PHE A 180 -35.50 9.13 -38.45
N ASP A 181 -36.47 9.88 -37.93
CA ASP A 181 -37.89 9.63 -38.19
C ASP A 181 -38.27 9.91 -39.64
N SER A 182 -37.66 10.92 -40.27
CA SER A 182 -37.84 11.20 -41.70
C SER A 182 -37.32 10.05 -42.56
N LEU A 183 -36.13 9.52 -42.27
CA LEU A 183 -35.59 8.33 -42.95
C LEU A 183 -36.47 7.11 -42.73
N ARG A 184 -36.87 6.85 -41.48
CA ARG A 184 -37.74 5.72 -41.13
C ARG A 184 -39.08 5.81 -41.87
N ARG A 185 -39.70 6.99 -41.92
CA ARG A 185 -40.97 7.20 -42.62
C ARG A 185 -40.83 7.09 -44.15
N TYR A 186 -39.72 7.56 -44.70
CA TYR A 186 -39.47 7.49 -46.14
C TYR A 186 -39.23 6.04 -46.58
N PHE A 187 -38.23 5.37 -46.00
CA PHE A 187 -37.87 4.00 -46.36
C PHE A 187 -38.88 2.95 -45.86
N GLY A 188 -39.67 3.27 -44.85
CA GLY A 188 -40.76 2.42 -44.37
C GLY A 188 -41.99 2.42 -45.29
N SER A 189 -42.04 3.33 -46.27
CA SER A 189 -43.20 3.50 -47.14
C SER A 189 -43.05 2.70 -48.43
N ARG A 190 -43.85 1.64 -48.58
CA ARG A 190 -43.98 0.85 -49.83
C ARG A 190 -44.26 1.72 -51.06
N LYS A 191 -44.99 2.85 -50.90
CA LYS A 191 -45.31 3.77 -52.01
C LYS A 191 -44.17 4.73 -52.38
N LYS A 192 -43.29 5.08 -51.44
CA LYS A 192 -42.30 6.15 -51.63
C LYS A 192 -40.93 5.61 -52.01
N SER A 193 -40.53 4.49 -51.43
CA SER A 193 -39.19 3.92 -51.58
C SER A 193 -39.22 2.45 -52.01
N VAL A 194 -40.41 1.87 -52.20
CA VAL A 194 -40.60 0.41 -52.38
C VAL A 194 -40.00 -0.41 -51.21
N GLY A 195 -39.81 0.24 -50.05
CA GLY A 195 -39.32 -0.43 -48.85
C GLY A 195 -40.41 -1.16 -48.10
N GLY A 196 -40.18 -1.44 -46.83
CA GLY A 196 -41.11 -2.18 -45.98
C GLY A 196 -40.89 -1.87 -44.51
N ASP A 197 -41.44 -2.72 -43.65
CA ASP A 197 -41.27 -2.57 -42.21
C ASP A 197 -39.79 -2.48 -41.82
N ILE A 198 -39.41 -1.40 -41.15
CA ILE A 198 -38.02 -1.16 -40.71
C ILE A 198 -37.80 -1.78 -39.33
N SER A 199 -36.81 -2.67 -39.23
CA SER A 199 -36.32 -3.22 -37.98
C SER A 199 -35.41 -2.23 -37.25
N SER A 200 -34.47 -1.58 -37.94
CA SER A 200 -33.57 -0.59 -37.33
C SER A 200 -33.09 0.49 -38.30
N VAL A 201 -32.74 1.67 -37.76
CA VAL A 201 -32.02 2.74 -38.48
C VAL A 201 -30.80 3.09 -37.64
N GLN A 202 -29.61 3.01 -38.22
CA GLN A 202 -28.34 3.25 -37.53
C GLN A 202 -27.54 4.28 -38.31
N GLN A 203 -26.99 5.28 -37.64
CA GLN A 203 -26.10 6.26 -38.27
C GLN A 203 -24.66 5.74 -38.25
N GLN A 204 -24.01 5.77 -39.41
CA GLN A 204 -22.60 5.35 -39.55
C GLN A 204 -21.66 6.56 -39.57
N THR A 205 -22.03 7.62 -40.27
CA THR A 205 -21.32 8.91 -40.33
C THR A 205 -22.36 10.05 -40.35
N SER A 206 -21.91 11.31 -40.42
CA SER A 206 -22.83 12.46 -40.50
C SER A 206 -23.82 12.40 -41.68
N ASP A 207 -23.45 11.73 -42.77
CA ASP A 207 -24.21 11.68 -44.03
C ASP A 207 -24.57 10.25 -44.49
N THR A 208 -24.21 9.23 -43.70
CA THR A 208 -24.40 7.81 -44.06
C THR A 208 -25.16 7.05 -42.97
N TYR A 209 -26.18 6.31 -43.39
CA TYR A 209 -27.09 5.55 -42.53
C TYR A 209 -27.26 4.12 -43.03
N ILE A 210 -27.52 3.20 -42.12
CA ILE A 210 -27.87 1.81 -42.39
C ILE A 210 -29.33 1.63 -41.99
N ILE A 211 -30.14 1.15 -42.94
CA ILE A 211 -31.57 0.89 -42.73
C ILE A 211 -31.80 -0.61 -42.89
N SER A 212 -32.23 -1.25 -41.81
CA SER A 212 -32.54 -2.67 -41.78
C SER A 212 -34.04 -2.88 -41.88
N PHE A 213 -34.46 -3.78 -42.77
CA PHE A 213 -35.84 -4.17 -42.98
C PHE A 213 -36.15 -5.48 -42.23
N LYS A 214 -37.43 -5.76 -42.02
CA LYS A 214 -37.90 -7.06 -41.52
C LYS A 214 -37.92 -8.13 -42.62
N GLU A 215 -38.19 -7.73 -43.85
CA GLU A 215 -38.26 -8.61 -45.03
C GLU A 215 -37.05 -8.34 -45.92
N ALA A 216 -36.22 -9.34 -46.22
CA ALA A 216 -35.01 -9.13 -47.01
C ALA A 216 -35.28 -8.84 -48.49
N CYS A 217 -36.35 -9.40 -49.04
CA CYS A 217 -36.73 -9.21 -50.45
C CYS A 217 -36.95 -7.74 -50.85
N VAL A 218 -37.13 -6.82 -49.89
CA VAL A 218 -37.29 -5.39 -50.18
C VAL A 218 -35.96 -4.69 -50.49
N VAL A 219 -34.82 -5.25 -50.09
CA VAL A 219 -33.50 -4.59 -50.21
C VAL A 219 -33.18 -4.28 -51.67
N LEU A 220 -33.24 -5.29 -52.54
CA LEU A 220 -32.93 -5.11 -53.94
C LEU A 220 -33.95 -4.16 -54.62
N ASN A 221 -35.24 -4.27 -54.26
CA ASN A 221 -36.29 -3.38 -54.77
C ASN A 221 -36.05 -1.91 -54.40
N VAL A 222 -35.62 -1.65 -53.17
CA VAL A 222 -35.23 -0.31 -52.72
C VAL A 222 -34.03 0.17 -53.52
N CYS A 223 -32.98 -0.63 -53.68
CA CYS A 223 -31.77 -0.22 -54.41
C CYS A 223 -32.00 0.04 -55.91
N ARG A 224 -33.03 -0.56 -56.51
CA ARG A 224 -33.38 -0.37 -57.93
C ARG A 224 -34.00 0.99 -58.23
N MET A 225 -34.54 1.68 -57.23
CA MET A 225 -35.24 2.95 -57.42
C MET A 225 -34.34 4.15 -57.07
N PRO A 226 -34.38 5.26 -57.83
CA PRO A 226 -33.73 6.50 -57.41
C PRO A 226 -34.46 7.13 -56.21
N HIS A 227 -33.70 7.53 -55.19
CA HIS A 227 -34.25 8.12 -53.97
C HIS A 227 -33.97 9.61 -53.88
N GLN A 228 -34.97 10.38 -53.43
CA GLN A 228 -34.83 11.80 -53.15
C GLN A 228 -35.59 12.15 -51.87
N LEU A 229 -34.90 12.80 -50.94
CA LEU A 229 -35.46 13.22 -49.65
C LEU A 229 -34.98 14.64 -49.34
N GLU A 230 -35.91 15.52 -48.97
CA GLU A 230 -35.64 16.95 -48.74
C GLU A 230 -34.87 17.63 -49.90
N GLY A 231 -35.22 17.26 -51.14
CA GLY A 231 -34.60 17.81 -52.34
C GLY A 231 -33.23 17.21 -52.70
N VAL A 232 -32.62 16.41 -51.82
CA VAL A 232 -31.30 15.79 -52.04
C VAL A 232 -31.45 14.37 -52.58
N LYS A 233 -30.69 14.05 -53.63
CA LYS A 233 -30.61 12.67 -54.17
C LYS A 233 -29.77 11.80 -53.23
N LEU A 234 -30.34 10.68 -52.81
CA LEU A 234 -29.66 9.72 -51.94
C LEU A 234 -28.99 8.64 -52.78
N ASP A 235 -27.81 8.19 -52.34
CA ASP A 235 -27.13 7.03 -52.90
C ASP A 235 -27.43 5.80 -52.03
N VAL A 236 -28.05 4.78 -52.62
CA VAL A 236 -28.60 3.63 -51.87
C VAL A 236 -28.12 2.33 -52.48
N GLN A 237 -27.43 1.52 -51.67
CA GLN A 237 -26.90 0.21 -52.06
C GLN A 237 -27.14 -0.83 -50.95
N PRO A 238 -27.12 -2.14 -51.26
CA PRO A 238 -27.22 -3.16 -50.21
C PRO A 238 -26.09 -2.99 -49.18
N PHE A 239 -26.42 -3.15 -47.90
CA PHE A 239 -25.42 -3.15 -46.85
C PHE A 239 -24.97 -4.59 -46.60
N TRP A 240 -23.75 -4.88 -47.00
CA TRP A 240 -23.12 -6.17 -46.82
C TRP A 240 -21.68 -6.02 -46.35
N LYS A 241 -21.12 -7.12 -45.82
CA LYS A 241 -19.72 -7.22 -45.43
C LYS A 241 -19.14 -8.50 -46.03
N PRO A 242 -18.04 -8.43 -46.80
CA PRO A 242 -17.33 -9.62 -47.24
C PRO A 242 -16.99 -10.55 -46.07
N PRO A 243 -16.90 -11.88 -46.26
CA PRO A 243 -16.42 -12.80 -45.23
C PRO A 243 -15.03 -12.43 -44.69
N GLU A 244 -14.18 -11.85 -45.53
CA GLU A 244 -12.86 -11.32 -45.14
C GLU A 244 -12.94 -10.01 -44.32
N GLU A 245 -14.13 -9.40 -44.25
CA GLU A 245 -14.52 -8.30 -43.36
C GLU A 245 -15.48 -8.76 -42.24
N ASN A 246 -15.76 -10.08 -42.13
CA ASN A 246 -16.27 -10.74 -40.91
C ASN A 246 -15.13 -11.04 -39.91
N ILE A 247 -14.03 -10.30 -39.99
CA ILE A 247 -13.36 -9.92 -38.76
C ILE A 247 -14.38 -9.02 -38.07
N ILE A 248 -15.17 -9.61 -37.17
CA ILE A 248 -15.79 -8.95 -36.01
C ILE A 248 -15.00 -7.68 -35.79
N SER A 249 -15.63 -6.50 -35.96
CA SER A 249 -15.07 -5.17 -35.67
C SER A 249 -13.98 -5.40 -34.65
N LYS A 250 -12.67 -5.37 -35.03
CA LYS A 250 -11.60 -5.92 -34.17
C LYS A 250 -11.66 -5.13 -32.89
N GLN A 251 -12.45 -5.64 -31.96
CA GLN A 251 -12.63 -5.13 -30.66
C GLN A 251 -11.41 -5.73 -30.01
N GLN A 252 -10.33 -4.97 -30.12
CA GLN A 252 -9.07 -5.36 -29.53
C GLN A 252 -9.38 -5.51 -28.05
N VAL A 253 -9.25 -6.74 -27.56
CA VAL A 253 -9.34 -7.03 -26.15
C VAL A 253 -7.91 -6.94 -25.64
N HIS A 254 -7.65 -5.94 -24.81
CA HIS A 254 -6.33 -5.75 -24.24
C HIS A 254 -6.40 -5.90 -22.73
N ASP A 255 -5.40 -6.59 -22.18
CA ASP A 255 -5.18 -6.73 -20.75
C ASP A 255 -4.08 -5.75 -20.33
N TYR A 256 -4.46 -4.64 -19.70
CA TYR A 256 -3.52 -3.66 -19.18
C TYR A 256 -3.09 -4.02 -17.77
N SER A 257 -1.79 -4.19 -17.56
CA SER A 257 -1.24 -4.50 -16.24
C SER A 257 -1.23 -3.27 -15.36
N LEU A 258 -2.02 -3.30 -14.28
CA LEU A 258 -2.02 -2.27 -13.26
C LEU A 258 -0.80 -2.42 -12.34
N PRO A 259 -0.36 -1.35 -11.65
CA PRO A 259 0.83 -1.41 -10.80
C PRO A 259 0.74 -2.47 -9.71
N THR A 260 -0.43 -2.61 -9.08
CA THR A 260 -0.65 -3.59 -8.01
C THR A 260 -2.09 -4.13 -8.02
N LYS A 261 -2.33 -5.20 -7.27
CA LYS A 261 -3.67 -5.79 -7.11
C LYS A 261 -4.66 -4.85 -6.41
N PHE A 262 -4.20 -3.98 -5.51
CA PHE A 262 -5.08 -3.05 -4.81
C PHE A 262 -5.58 -1.91 -5.72
N HIS A 263 -4.80 -1.51 -6.74
CA HIS A 263 -5.30 -0.61 -7.79
C HIS A 263 -6.49 -1.24 -8.53
N LEU A 264 -6.40 -2.52 -8.90
CA LEU A 264 -7.52 -3.22 -9.56
C LEU A 264 -8.77 -3.22 -8.69
N ASN A 265 -8.63 -3.51 -7.39
CA ASN A 265 -9.74 -3.53 -6.45
C ASN A 265 -10.36 -2.14 -6.24
N PHE A 266 -9.53 -1.10 -6.14
CA PHE A 266 -9.98 0.28 -6.02
C PHE A 266 -10.78 0.72 -7.25
N LEU A 267 -10.25 0.48 -8.45
CA LEU A 267 -10.95 0.77 -9.71
C LEU A 267 -12.26 -0.03 -9.83
N LYS A 268 -12.26 -1.30 -9.40
CA LYS A 268 -13.47 -2.15 -9.34
C LYS A 268 -14.55 -1.62 -8.39
N LYS A 269 -14.20 -0.83 -7.37
CA LYS A 269 -15.17 -0.20 -6.45
C LYS A 269 -15.66 1.14 -7.01
N HIS A 270 -14.88 1.79 -7.86
CA HIS A 270 -15.19 3.06 -8.53
C HIS A 270 -15.52 2.88 -10.02
N ARG A 271 -16.21 1.80 -10.41
CA ARG A 271 -16.43 1.44 -11.82
C ARG A 271 -17.11 2.54 -12.62
N THR A 272 -18.03 3.27 -12.01
CA THR A 272 -18.76 4.35 -12.67
C THR A 272 -17.80 5.44 -13.15
N GLU A 273 -16.92 5.92 -12.27
CA GLU A 273 -15.92 6.94 -12.58
C GLU A 273 -14.98 6.49 -13.71
N VAL A 274 -14.48 5.25 -13.61
CA VAL A 274 -13.57 4.66 -14.60
C VAL A 274 -14.27 4.47 -15.95
N ASN A 275 -15.51 3.99 -15.94
CA ASN A 275 -16.30 3.79 -17.16
C ASN A 275 -16.62 5.14 -17.81
N ASP A 276 -16.98 6.16 -17.04
CA ASP A 276 -17.31 7.49 -17.58
C ASP A 276 -16.08 8.16 -18.22
N GLN A 277 -14.90 8.01 -17.62
CA GLN A 277 -13.66 8.53 -18.20
C GLN A 277 -13.21 7.80 -19.47
N LEU A 278 -13.56 6.52 -19.62
CA LEU A 278 -13.16 5.69 -20.77
C LEU A 278 -14.27 5.49 -21.80
N LYS A 279 -15.50 5.95 -21.53
CA LYS A 279 -16.72 5.65 -22.29
C LYS A 279 -16.61 5.92 -23.80
N THR A 280 -15.87 6.94 -24.18
CA THR A 280 -15.68 7.35 -25.59
C THR A 280 -14.57 6.57 -26.29
N LEU A 281 -13.71 5.86 -25.55
CA LEU A 281 -12.49 5.21 -26.05
C LEU A 281 -12.57 3.69 -26.00
N ALA A 282 -13.10 3.11 -24.91
CA ALA A 282 -13.15 1.68 -24.68
C ALA A 282 -14.27 1.25 -23.72
N GLU A 283 -14.76 0.02 -23.90
CA GLU A 283 -15.61 -0.66 -22.93
C GLU A 283 -14.73 -1.45 -21.93
N VAL A 284 -14.81 -1.11 -20.65
CA VAL A 284 -14.07 -1.81 -19.59
C VAL A 284 -14.80 -3.11 -19.20
N LEU A 285 -14.10 -4.25 -19.32
CA LEU A 285 -14.62 -5.57 -18.99
C LEU A 285 -14.27 -5.93 -17.54
N TRP A 286 -15.20 -5.67 -16.63
CA TRP A 286 -15.08 -5.98 -15.19
C TRP A 286 -15.26 -7.48 -14.87
N LYS A 287 -14.42 -8.34 -15.45
CA LYS A 287 -14.36 -9.76 -15.08
C LYS A 287 -13.38 -9.99 -13.93
N ASP A 288 -13.60 -11.05 -13.16
CA ASP A 288 -12.65 -11.45 -12.13
C ASP A 288 -11.40 -12.03 -12.76
N SER A 289 -10.36 -11.20 -12.80
CA SER A 289 -9.02 -11.60 -13.18
C SER A 289 -8.26 -12.11 -11.95
N LYS A 290 -7.51 -13.21 -12.11
CA LYS A 290 -6.55 -13.69 -11.11
C LYS A 290 -5.27 -12.84 -11.10
N THR A 291 -5.04 -12.07 -12.16
CA THR A 291 -3.91 -11.15 -12.34
C THR A 291 -4.37 -9.71 -12.08
N ASN A 292 -3.42 -8.82 -11.82
CA ASN A 292 -3.61 -7.36 -11.67
C ASN A 292 -3.86 -6.68 -13.04
N THR A 293 -4.66 -7.29 -13.91
CA THR A 293 -4.93 -6.77 -15.26
C THR A 293 -6.35 -6.23 -15.36
N LEU A 294 -6.48 -5.04 -15.95
CA LEU A 294 -7.76 -4.47 -16.35
C LEU A 294 -7.97 -4.78 -17.83
N ARG A 295 -9.08 -5.44 -18.15
CA ARG A 295 -9.41 -5.82 -19.51
C ARG A 295 -10.33 -4.80 -20.13
N PHE A 296 -10.05 -4.36 -21.34
CA PHE A 296 -10.93 -3.46 -22.08
C PHE A 296 -11.04 -3.83 -23.54
N LYS A 297 -12.14 -3.39 -24.15
CA LYS A 297 -12.58 -3.70 -25.50
C LYS A 297 -12.71 -2.40 -26.29
N TYR A 298 -11.95 -2.23 -27.35
CA TYR A 298 -11.88 -0.97 -28.10
C TYR A 298 -11.74 -1.20 -29.61
N SER A 299 -12.17 -0.22 -30.40
CA SER A 299 -12.03 -0.22 -31.86
C SER A 299 -10.57 0.08 -32.27
N GLU A 300 -10.10 -0.50 -33.38
CA GLU A 300 -8.74 -0.27 -33.93
C GLU A 300 -8.41 1.24 -34.00
N GLY A 301 -7.23 1.63 -33.45
CA GLY A 301 -6.71 3.01 -33.52
C GLY A 301 -6.62 3.78 -32.18
N ASN A 302 -7.30 3.32 -31.12
CA ASN A 302 -7.41 4.11 -29.86
C ASN A 302 -6.44 3.67 -28.74
N PHE A 303 -5.54 2.71 -28.96
CA PHE A 303 -4.79 2.08 -27.86
C PHE A 303 -3.88 3.05 -27.09
N GLU A 304 -3.10 3.87 -27.80
CA GLU A 304 -2.19 4.84 -27.17
C GLU A 304 -2.94 5.87 -26.32
N GLU A 305 -4.11 6.32 -26.79
CA GLU A 305 -4.98 7.25 -26.06
C GLU A 305 -5.60 6.61 -24.81
N ILE A 306 -6.03 5.34 -24.92
CA ILE A 306 -6.51 4.56 -23.76
C ILE A 306 -5.39 4.38 -22.74
N GLU A 307 -4.19 4.04 -23.19
CA GLU A 307 -3.03 3.84 -22.33
C GLU A 307 -2.68 5.14 -21.59
N GLN A 308 -2.69 6.27 -22.29
CA GLN A 308 -2.42 7.57 -21.70
C GLN A 308 -3.50 7.97 -20.68
N ARG A 309 -4.79 7.80 -21.02
CA ARG A 309 -5.90 8.07 -20.09
C ARG A 309 -5.84 7.21 -18.84
N LEU A 310 -5.46 5.93 -18.97
CA LEU A 310 -5.26 5.06 -17.82
C LEU A 310 -4.08 5.50 -16.96
N LYS A 311 -2.97 5.94 -17.57
CA LYS A 311 -1.84 6.52 -16.83
C LYS A 311 -2.25 7.78 -16.07
N ASP A 312 -2.98 8.68 -16.71
CA ASP A 312 -3.46 9.92 -16.10
C ASP A 312 -4.42 9.62 -14.94
N LEU A 313 -5.34 8.67 -15.13
CA LEU A 313 -6.24 8.18 -14.09
C LEU A 313 -5.44 7.60 -12.90
N LEU A 314 -4.48 6.72 -13.15
CA LEU A 314 -3.66 6.14 -12.08
C LEU A 314 -2.84 7.21 -11.34
N ASN A 315 -2.29 8.18 -12.05
CA ASN A 315 -1.55 9.30 -11.47
C ASN A 315 -2.45 10.24 -10.65
N SER A 316 -3.75 10.28 -10.95
CA SER A 316 -4.72 11.06 -10.15
C SER A 316 -5.08 10.40 -8.82
N ILE A 317 -4.80 9.10 -8.65
CA ILE A 317 -5.10 8.38 -7.43
C ILE A 317 -4.01 8.69 -6.40
N THR A 318 -4.43 9.30 -5.28
CA THR A 318 -3.58 9.41 -4.10
C THR A 318 -3.54 8.06 -3.40
N VAL A 319 -2.33 7.56 -3.12
CA VAL A 319 -2.10 6.30 -2.42
C VAL A 319 -1.23 6.57 -1.20
N GLU A 320 -1.76 6.23 -0.02
CA GLU A 320 -1.02 6.21 1.24
C GLU A 320 -0.94 4.77 1.74
N THR A 321 0.20 4.38 2.32
CA THR A 321 0.39 3.04 2.88
C THR A 321 0.86 3.17 4.32
N ILE A 322 0.16 2.49 5.21
CA ILE A 322 0.47 2.45 6.64
C ILE A 322 0.72 0.99 7.03
N ASP A 323 1.83 0.75 7.72
CA ASP A 323 2.09 -0.52 8.37
C ASP A 323 1.21 -0.64 9.61
N VAL A 324 0.49 -1.75 9.72
CA VAL A 324 -0.42 -2.04 10.83
C VAL A 324 0.20 -3.16 11.67
N PRO A 325 0.29 -3.01 12.99
CA PRO A 325 0.83 -4.04 13.87
C PRO A 325 0.08 -5.37 13.77
N ASP A 326 0.83 -6.47 13.79
CA ASP A 326 0.30 -7.84 13.65
C ASP A 326 -0.79 -8.16 14.67
N ASP A 327 -0.61 -7.71 15.92
CA ASP A 327 -1.52 -7.92 17.05
C ASP A 327 -2.82 -7.10 16.96
N MET A 328 -2.83 -6.04 16.15
CA MET A 328 -3.99 -5.16 15.97
C MET A 328 -4.66 -5.33 14.59
N PHE A 329 -4.08 -6.12 13.69
CA PHE A 329 -4.47 -6.12 12.28
C PHE A 329 -5.92 -6.54 12.07
N GLU A 330 -6.37 -7.63 12.68
CA GLU A 330 -7.74 -8.12 12.51
C GLU A 330 -8.79 -7.13 13.06
N ASP A 331 -8.51 -6.53 14.22
CA ASP A 331 -9.40 -5.53 14.84
C ASP A 331 -9.51 -4.27 13.99
N VAL A 332 -8.38 -3.81 13.44
CA VAL A 332 -8.35 -2.68 12.50
C VAL A 332 -9.14 -3.02 11.24
N VAL A 333 -8.92 -4.18 10.62
CA VAL A 333 -9.69 -4.62 9.44
C VAL A 333 -11.19 -4.62 9.74
N GLY A 334 -11.60 -5.17 10.89
CA GLY A 334 -12.99 -5.20 11.31
C GLY A 334 -13.59 -3.80 11.50
N THR A 335 -12.80 -2.86 12.03
CA THR A 335 -13.22 -1.45 12.23
C THR A 335 -13.50 -0.72 10.90
N PHE A 336 -12.80 -1.10 9.83
CA PHE A 336 -12.90 -0.47 8.50
C PHE A 336 -13.62 -1.36 7.46
N ASP A 337 -14.48 -2.28 7.90
CA ASP A 337 -15.15 -3.23 7.00
C ASP A 337 -16.47 -2.71 6.37
N SER A 338 -16.90 -1.49 6.71
CA SER A 338 -18.14 -0.95 6.12
C SER A 338 -18.00 -0.73 4.60
N GLN A 339 -19.12 -0.80 3.86
CA GLN A 339 -19.12 -0.59 2.41
C GLN A 339 -18.50 0.76 1.98
N ASP A 340 -18.61 1.80 2.82
CA ASP A 340 -18.02 3.09 2.51
C ASP A 340 -16.49 3.10 2.74
N GLU A 341 -16.03 2.54 3.85
CA GLU A 341 -14.59 2.42 4.15
C GLU A 341 -13.88 1.55 3.13
N GLN A 342 -14.51 0.43 2.76
CA GLN A 342 -13.99 -0.48 1.76
C GLN A 342 -13.72 0.22 0.41
N LYS A 343 -14.37 1.34 0.07
CA LYS A 343 -14.05 2.08 -1.17
C LYS A 343 -12.61 2.59 -1.16
N TYR A 344 -12.11 3.00 0.00
CA TYR A 344 -10.82 3.66 0.15
C TYR A 344 -9.75 2.71 0.67
N PHE A 345 -10.12 1.73 1.51
CA PHE A 345 -9.18 0.82 2.14
C PHE A 345 -8.98 -0.49 1.37
N TYR A 346 -7.72 -0.89 1.27
CA TYR A 346 -7.30 -2.24 0.94
C TYR A 346 -6.29 -2.74 1.98
N PHE A 347 -6.62 -3.82 2.66
CA PHE A 347 -5.77 -4.44 3.67
C PHE A 347 -5.01 -5.63 3.08
N ASP A 348 -3.68 -5.59 3.16
CA ASP A 348 -2.80 -6.67 2.77
C ASP A 348 -2.50 -7.59 3.96
N PHE A 349 -3.23 -8.70 4.04
CA PHE A 349 -3.08 -9.71 5.08
C PHE A 349 -1.71 -10.41 5.10
N ARG A 350 -0.89 -10.29 4.04
CA ARG A 350 0.44 -10.94 4.02
C ARG A 350 1.52 -10.09 4.67
N TYR A 351 1.40 -8.78 4.54
CA TYR A 351 2.39 -7.82 5.03
C TYR A 351 1.84 -6.92 6.13
N HIS A 352 0.60 -7.16 6.54
CA HIS A 352 -0.17 -6.36 7.48
C HIS A 352 -0.10 -4.85 7.19
N LYS A 353 -0.39 -4.50 5.93
CA LYS A 353 -0.41 -3.10 5.47
C LYS A 353 -1.83 -2.64 5.16
N ALA A 354 -2.15 -1.41 5.53
CA ALA A 354 -3.34 -0.71 5.09
C ALA A 354 -2.96 0.25 3.96
N HIS A 355 -3.52 0.01 2.77
CA HIS A 355 -3.42 0.91 1.63
C HIS A 355 -4.69 1.75 1.55
N ILE A 356 -4.52 3.08 1.53
CA ILE A 356 -5.60 4.06 1.46
C ILE A 356 -5.52 4.74 0.10
N LEU A 357 -6.59 4.61 -0.69
CA LEU A 357 -6.67 5.11 -2.04
C LEU A 357 -7.85 6.06 -2.21
N GLY A 358 -7.67 7.11 -3.00
CA GLY A 358 -8.74 8.05 -3.31
C GLY A 358 -8.36 9.02 -4.44
N PHE A 359 -9.36 9.51 -5.16
CA PHE A 359 -9.18 10.57 -6.17
C PHE A 359 -8.99 11.96 -5.53
N ASP A 360 -9.60 12.18 -4.36
CA ASP A 360 -9.41 13.38 -3.56
C ASP A 360 -8.38 13.13 -2.44
N LYS A 361 -7.29 13.89 -2.48
CA LYS A 361 -6.22 13.83 -1.48
C LYS A 361 -6.72 14.17 -0.07
N SER A 362 -7.70 15.07 0.07
CA SER A 362 -8.23 15.48 1.37
C SER A 362 -8.98 14.34 2.07
N ASP A 363 -9.76 13.56 1.31
CA ASP A 363 -10.44 12.36 1.80
C ASP A 363 -9.44 11.29 2.24
N VAL A 364 -8.36 11.09 1.47
CA VAL A 364 -7.31 10.14 1.83
C VAL A 364 -6.62 10.56 3.13
N ILE A 365 -6.29 11.84 3.29
CA ILE A 365 -5.71 12.37 4.54
C ILE A 365 -6.66 12.19 5.72
N LYS A 366 -7.95 12.47 5.53
CA LYS A 366 -8.96 12.29 6.59
C LYS A 366 -9.03 10.84 7.06
N ARG A 367 -9.05 9.89 6.13
CA ARG A 367 -9.07 8.44 6.44
C ARG A 367 -7.76 7.95 7.02
N LYS A 368 -6.63 8.46 6.54
CA LYS A 368 -5.31 8.24 7.10
C LYS A 368 -5.27 8.61 8.58
N ASN A 369 -5.69 9.82 8.93
CA ASN A 369 -5.70 10.28 10.31
C ASN A 369 -6.61 9.43 11.19
N ARG A 370 -7.80 9.06 10.70
CA ARG A 370 -8.70 8.15 11.41
C ARG A 370 -8.08 6.77 11.61
N LEU A 371 -7.38 6.21 10.62
CA LEU A 371 -6.66 4.94 10.79
C LEU A 371 -5.58 5.09 11.87
N LEU A 372 -4.76 6.15 11.79
CA LEU A 372 -3.70 6.41 12.76
C LEU A 372 -4.24 6.57 14.19
N ASP A 373 -5.41 7.18 14.37
CA ASP A 373 -6.06 7.27 15.68
C ASP A 373 -6.48 5.90 16.24
N ASN A 374 -6.84 4.93 15.38
CA ASN A 374 -7.11 3.55 15.81
C ASN A 374 -5.83 2.73 16.05
N LEU A 375 -4.68 3.21 15.57
CA LEU A 375 -3.36 2.62 15.85
C LEU A 375 -2.67 3.26 17.06
N ARG A 376 -3.36 4.17 17.76
CA ARG A 376 -2.89 4.67 19.04
C ARG A 376 -2.97 3.56 20.08
N THR A 377 -1.90 3.38 20.82
CA THR A 377 -1.82 2.39 21.88
C THR A 377 -1.13 2.98 23.10
N GLU A 378 -1.29 2.30 24.21
CA GLU A 378 -0.62 2.56 25.46
C GLU A 378 0.23 1.35 25.81
N ARG A 379 1.54 1.56 26.00
CA ARG A 379 2.47 0.52 26.43
C ARG A 379 3.13 0.93 27.73
N GLU A 380 3.27 -0.04 28.64
CA GLU A 380 3.97 0.15 29.90
C GLU A 380 5.27 -0.65 29.91
N ASP A 381 6.35 -0.05 30.40
CA ASP A 381 7.59 -0.73 30.76
C ASP A 381 7.92 -0.48 32.24
N ASP A 382 8.36 -1.53 32.93
CA ASP A 382 8.86 -1.45 34.30
C ASP A 382 10.38 -1.23 34.28
N LEU A 383 10.82 -0.11 34.85
CA LEU A 383 12.23 0.24 35.01
C LEU A 383 12.63 0.21 36.47
N ASN A 384 13.83 -0.29 36.76
CA ASN A 384 14.40 -0.13 38.08
C ASN A 384 14.84 1.32 38.34
N ILE A 385 15.11 1.63 39.61
CA ILE A 385 15.44 3.00 40.02
C ILE A 385 16.72 3.55 39.34
N HIS A 386 17.67 2.68 39.01
CA HIS A 386 18.95 3.08 38.39
C HIS A 386 18.77 3.37 36.90
N GLU A 387 18.07 2.50 36.18
CA GLU A 387 17.71 2.68 34.77
C GLU A 387 16.97 3.99 34.57
N ARG A 388 15.94 4.24 35.38
CA ARG A 388 15.16 5.48 35.33
C ARG A 388 16.02 6.72 35.57
N ARG A 389 16.87 6.71 36.59
CA ARG A 389 17.77 7.84 36.90
C ARG A 389 18.74 8.12 35.77
N ILE A 390 19.28 7.08 35.15
CA ILE A 390 20.19 7.21 34.01
C ILE A 390 19.45 7.80 32.79
N LEU A 391 18.26 7.29 32.46
CA LEU A 391 17.44 7.82 31.37
C LEU A 391 17.04 9.29 31.62
N SER A 392 16.65 9.66 32.85
CA SER A 392 16.39 11.06 33.22
C SER A 392 17.65 11.92 33.10
N GLY A 393 18.82 11.43 33.52
CA GLY A 393 20.09 12.15 33.40
C GLY A 393 20.53 12.40 31.95
N LEU A 394 20.15 11.51 31.03
CA LEU A 394 20.34 11.68 29.58
C LEU A 394 19.28 12.59 28.94
N GLY A 395 18.31 13.07 29.72
CA GLY A 395 17.15 13.80 29.21
C GLY A 395 16.32 12.98 28.23
N PHE A 396 16.27 11.66 28.40
CA PHE A 396 15.61 10.76 27.45
C PHE A 396 14.13 11.13 27.34
N PHE A 397 13.41 11.17 28.46
CA PHE A 397 11.96 11.38 28.48
C PHE A 397 11.53 12.72 27.87
N GLU A 398 12.35 13.76 28.01
CA GLU A 398 12.13 15.09 27.42
C GLU A 398 12.27 15.08 25.89
N GLN A 399 13.06 14.15 25.33
CA GLN A 399 13.23 13.99 23.88
C GLN A 399 11.98 13.39 23.21
N ALA A 400 11.03 12.83 23.96
CA ALA A 400 9.80 12.29 23.40
C ALA A 400 8.99 13.34 22.63
N GLY A 401 9.05 14.61 23.04
CA GLY A 401 8.36 15.71 22.35
C GLY A 401 8.85 16.00 20.93
N GLN A 402 9.95 15.37 20.48
CA GLN A 402 10.40 15.41 19.09
C GLN A 402 9.54 14.55 18.15
N PHE A 403 8.76 13.62 18.71
CA PHE A 403 7.87 12.72 17.99
C PHE A 403 6.44 13.25 18.05
N GLU A 404 5.84 13.51 16.90
CA GLU A 404 4.50 14.07 16.82
C GLU A 404 3.47 13.07 17.38
N GLY A 405 2.75 13.47 18.44
CA GLY A 405 1.70 12.65 19.04
C GLY A 405 2.19 11.53 19.96
N LEU A 406 3.50 11.43 20.26
CA LEU A 406 4.04 10.56 21.30
C LEU A 406 4.08 11.29 22.65
N LYS A 407 3.53 10.67 23.67
CA LYS A 407 3.54 11.15 25.05
C LYS A 407 4.13 10.08 25.95
N VAL A 408 5.10 10.47 26.76
CA VAL A 408 5.77 9.58 27.70
C VAL A 408 5.55 10.11 29.10
N THR A 409 4.99 9.27 29.96
CA THR A 409 4.73 9.61 31.36
C THR A 409 5.46 8.63 32.27
N VAL A 410 6.03 9.13 33.35
CA VAL A 410 6.83 8.34 34.28
C VAL A 410 6.17 8.36 35.65
N HIS A 411 5.73 7.20 36.12
CA HIS A 411 5.05 7.01 37.40
C HIS A 411 5.84 6.02 38.27
N SER A 412 6.62 6.55 39.20
CA SER A 412 7.51 5.75 40.07
C SER A 412 8.51 4.89 39.27
N ASN A 413 8.21 3.60 39.09
CA ASN A 413 9.02 2.65 38.34
C ASN A 413 8.44 2.34 36.94
N LYS A 414 7.22 2.80 36.66
CA LYS A 414 6.54 2.57 35.38
C LYS A 414 6.79 3.72 34.43
N VAL A 415 7.09 3.38 33.19
CA VAL A 415 7.09 4.32 32.06
C VAL A 415 5.96 3.93 31.14
N VAL A 416 5.04 4.87 30.90
CA VAL A 416 3.89 4.68 30.03
C VAL A 416 4.09 5.49 28.76
N PHE A 417 4.05 4.82 27.62
CA PHE A 417 4.15 5.38 26.28
C PHE A 417 2.77 5.38 25.65
N GLU A 418 2.28 6.57 25.28
CA GLU A 418 0.98 6.78 24.65
C GLU A 418 1.19 7.47 23.30
N GLY A 419 0.66 6.91 22.22
CA GLY A 419 0.90 7.44 20.87
C GLY A 419 0.75 6.39 19.78
N GLN A 420 1.24 6.70 18.59
CA GLN A 420 1.24 5.76 17.47
C GLN A 420 2.17 4.58 17.76
N PHE A 421 1.71 3.37 17.49
CA PHE A 421 2.49 2.15 17.73
C PHE A 421 3.91 2.21 17.14
N SER A 422 4.06 2.64 15.89
CA SER A 422 5.36 2.71 15.20
C SER A 422 6.33 3.65 15.92
N GLU A 423 5.84 4.79 16.38
CA GLU A 423 6.64 5.78 17.11
C GLU A 423 7.01 5.27 18.50
N ILE A 424 6.06 4.63 19.20
CA ILE A 424 6.33 3.97 20.48
C ILE A 424 7.42 2.90 20.31
N ASP A 425 7.31 2.02 19.30
CA ASP A 425 8.26 0.94 19.09
C ASP A 425 9.67 1.46 18.80
N ILE A 426 9.79 2.42 17.87
CA ILE A 426 11.08 3.09 17.57
C ILE A 426 11.69 3.70 18.83
N TYR A 427 10.85 4.36 19.64
CA TYR A 427 11.31 5.06 20.83
C TYR A 427 11.68 4.10 21.98
N GLN A 428 10.91 3.02 22.19
CA GLN A 428 11.24 1.94 23.11
C GLN A 428 12.55 1.24 22.69
N GLN A 429 12.75 0.97 21.39
CA GLN A 429 14.02 0.41 20.90
C GLN A 429 15.22 1.32 21.24
N LYS A 430 15.07 2.65 21.13
CA LYS A 430 16.09 3.61 21.59
C LYS A 430 16.32 3.50 23.11
N MET A 431 15.25 3.41 23.90
CA MET A 431 15.35 3.22 25.36
C MET A 431 16.15 1.95 25.67
N TYR A 432 15.75 0.80 25.14
CA TYR A 432 16.41 -0.49 25.38
C TYR A 432 17.88 -0.51 24.93
N LYS A 433 18.23 0.25 23.88
CA LYS A 433 19.61 0.43 23.46
C LYS A 433 20.45 1.17 24.52
N ILE A 434 19.89 2.21 25.14
CA ILE A 434 20.52 2.91 26.26
C ILE A 434 20.63 2.00 27.48
N LEU A 435 19.56 1.28 27.82
CA LEU A 435 19.58 0.36 28.97
C LEU A 435 20.66 -0.72 28.83
N LYS A 436 20.86 -1.24 27.61
CA LYS A 436 21.94 -2.20 27.31
C LYS A 436 23.35 -1.59 27.38
N SER A 437 23.49 -0.27 27.29
CA SER A 437 24.80 0.39 27.42
C SER A 437 25.19 0.69 28.86
N ILE A 438 24.23 0.57 29.80
CA ILE A 438 24.49 0.79 31.23
C ILE A 438 25.58 -0.16 31.70
N VAL A 439 26.61 0.41 32.31
CA VAL A 439 27.70 -0.33 32.92
C VAL A 439 27.53 -0.33 34.43
N LYS A 440 27.98 -1.41 35.06
CA LYS A 440 28.00 -1.54 36.52
C LYS A 440 29.38 -1.91 37.04
N SER A 441 29.72 -1.42 38.23
CA SER A 441 30.96 -1.69 38.96
C SER A 441 30.66 -1.81 40.45
N GLU A 442 31.44 -2.59 41.17
CA GLU A 442 31.41 -2.64 42.62
C GLU A 442 32.58 -1.80 43.16
N LEU A 443 32.27 -0.80 43.97
CA LEU A 443 33.25 0.09 44.57
C LEU A 443 33.32 -0.11 46.08
N CYS A 444 34.53 -0.39 46.59
CA CYS A 444 34.81 -0.39 48.01
C CYS A 444 34.98 1.05 48.52
N LEU A 445 34.12 1.47 49.43
CA LEU A 445 34.21 2.75 50.13
C LEU A 445 34.71 2.54 51.58
N PRO A 446 35.06 3.61 52.31
CA PRO A 446 35.46 3.48 53.71
C PRO A 446 34.42 2.71 54.55
N LEU A 447 34.90 2.01 55.58
CA LEU A 447 34.07 1.24 56.51
C LEU A 447 32.89 2.09 57.01
N ASN A 448 31.70 1.49 57.11
CA ASN A 448 30.45 2.12 57.56
C ASN A 448 29.82 3.14 56.58
N THR A 449 30.39 3.38 55.39
CA THR A 449 29.76 4.27 54.39
C THR A 449 28.33 3.85 54.04
N GLY A 450 28.06 2.54 54.00
CA GLY A 450 26.73 1.98 53.78
C GLY A 450 25.66 2.46 54.77
N MET A 451 26.05 2.88 55.98
CA MET A 451 25.12 3.38 57.02
C MET A 451 24.57 4.77 56.72
N ILE A 452 25.29 5.58 55.93
CA ILE A 452 24.96 6.98 55.67
C ILE A 452 24.63 7.27 54.21
N ILE A 453 25.18 6.51 53.26
CA ILE A 453 25.05 6.76 51.81
C ILE A 453 23.60 6.85 51.32
N ASN A 454 22.69 6.12 51.97
CA ASN A 454 21.28 6.09 51.60
C ASN A 454 20.40 7.09 52.35
N LYS A 455 20.97 7.84 53.30
CA LYS A 455 20.26 8.87 54.07
C LYS A 455 19.94 10.07 53.18
N LYS A 456 18.80 10.70 53.45
CA LYS A 456 18.27 11.79 52.61
C LYS A 456 19.27 12.96 52.44
N PRO A 457 19.90 13.49 53.50
CA PRO A 457 20.85 14.61 53.35
C PRO A 457 22.05 14.24 52.47
N VAL A 458 22.60 13.04 52.68
CA VAL A 458 23.75 12.52 51.92
C VAL A 458 23.42 12.33 50.45
N LYS A 459 22.24 11.78 50.14
CA LYS A 459 21.73 11.67 48.76
C LYS A 459 21.59 13.04 48.10
N GLU A 460 21.05 14.03 48.81
CA GLU A 460 20.88 15.39 48.27
C GLU A 460 22.22 16.05 47.95
N TYR A 461 23.23 15.91 48.83
CA TYR A 461 24.58 16.41 48.58
C TYR A 461 25.26 15.70 47.40
N LEU A 462 25.18 14.36 47.32
CA LEU A 462 25.70 13.60 46.20
C LEU A 462 25.02 14.00 44.89
N ASP A 463 23.70 14.12 44.88
CA ASP A 463 22.94 14.53 43.71
C ASP A 463 23.37 15.92 43.20
N VAL A 464 23.68 16.87 44.10
CA VAL A 464 24.24 18.18 43.73
C VAL A 464 25.63 18.03 43.10
N LYS A 465 26.50 17.20 43.67
CA LYS A 465 27.87 16.98 43.17
C LYS A 465 27.90 16.24 41.82
N LEU A 466 27.01 15.28 41.62
CA LEU A 466 26.83 14.60 40.35
C LEU A 466 26.33 15.57 39.27
N ARG A 467 25.32 16.39 39.59
CA ARG A 467 24.82 17.43 38.66
C ARG A 467 25.91 18.44 38.28
N SER A 468 26.72 18.91 39.24
CA SER A 468 27.77 19.90 38.95
C SER A 468 28.87 19.35 38.05
N LYS A 469 29.27 18.08 38.24
CA LYS A 469 30.22 17.38 37.34
C LYS A 469 29.56 16.79 36.09
N LYS A 470 28.26 16.99 35.86
CA LYS A 470 27.47 16.39 34.76
C LYS A 470 27.62 14.86 34.69
N CYS A 471 27.76 14.21 35.84
CA CYS A 471 27.88 12.76 35.92
C CYS A 471 26.49 12.11 35.85
N ILE A 472 26.31 11.16 34.93
CA ILE A 472 25.06 10.40 34.76
C ILE A 472 25.27 9.02 35.37
N GLY A 473 24.84 8.89 36.61
CA GLY A 473 25.03 7.69 37.39
C GLY A 473 24.03 7.52 38.52
N SER A 474 24.01 6.31 39.06
CA SER A 474 23.14 5.89 40.16
C SER A 474 23.88 4.85 40.99
N TRP A 475 23.43 4.61 42.22
CA TRP A 475 24.10 3.68 43.12
C TRP A 475 23.10 2.97 44.03
N GLU A 476 23.49 1.79 44.50
CA GLU A 476 22.85 1.08 45.61
C GLU A 476 23.90 0.51 46.57
N THR A 477 23.49 0.22 47.80
CA THR A 477 24.35 -0.45 48.78
C THR A 477 24.51 -1.91 48.40
N GLY A 478 25.76 -2.36 48.26
CA GLY A 478 26.11 -3.77 48.08
C GLY A 478 26.26 -4.50 49.42
N ASP A 479 27.09 -5.53 49.43
CA ASP A 479 27.35 -6.35 50.62
C ASP A 479 28.39 -5.68 51.54
N GLY A 480 27.98 -5.34 52.76
CA GLY A 480 28.87 -4.75 53.76
C GLY A 480 29.28 -3.31 53.43
N ASN A 481 30.52 -3.12 52.98
CA ASN A 481 31.11 -1.80 52.69
C ASN A 481 31.17 -1.45 51.20
N SER A 482 30.67 -2.34 50.34
CA SER A 482 30.67 -2.08 48.90
C SER A 482 29.43 -1.32 48.47
N VAL A 483 29.60 -0.52 47.42
CA VAL A 483 28.53 0.21 46.75
C VAL A 483 28.54 -0.19 45.29
N ILE A 484 27.39 -0.64 44.81
CA ILE A 484 27.21 -0.97 43.40
C ILE A 484 26.87 0.30 42.67
N LEU A 485 27.70 0.64 41.68
CA LEU A 485 27.58 1.82 40.85
C LEU A 485 27.01 1.45 39.50
N TYR A 486 26.10 2.26 39.00
CA TYR A 486 25.51 2.19 37.67
C TYR A 486 25.79 3.49 36.93
N ALA A 487 26.24 3.42 35.69
CA ALA A 487 26.48 4.60 34.87
C ALA A 487 26.05 4.37 33.43
N SER A 488 25.77 5.46 32.69
CA SER A 488 25.34 5.39 31.30
C SER A 488 26.38 4.76 30.36
N ASP A 489 27.66 4.94 30.68
CA ASP A 489 28.81 4.37 29.97
C ASP A 489 30.07 4.32 30.87
N LYS A 490 31.18 3.82 30.33
CA LYS A 490 32.46 3.69 31.05
C LYS A 490 33.05 5.01 31.52
N THR A 491 32.85 6.10 30.78
CA THR A 491 33.36 7.43 31.12
C THR A 491 32.64 7.96 32.35
N HIS A 492 31.31 7.88 32.35
CA HIS A 492 30.50 8.26 33.50
C HIS A 492 30.74 7.34 34.71
N LEU A 493 31.06 6.07 34.49
CA LEU A 493 31.43 5.13 35.56
C LEU A 493 32.71 5.56 36.27
N SER A 494 33.78 5.85 35.52
CA SER A 494 35.05 6.31 36.11
C SER A 494 34.89 7.62 36.86
N LEU A 495 34.09 8.55 36.31
CA LEU A 495 33.78 9.81 36.97
C LEU A 495 32.95 9.61 38.26
N LEU A 496 31.99 8.68 38.23
CA LEU A 496 31.19 8.35 39.40
C LEU A 496 32.06 7.75 40.51
N GLU A 497 32.98 6.84 40.17
CA GLU A 497 33.94 6.28 41.13
C GLU A 497 34.83 7.35 41.76
N GLU A 498 35.32 8.31 40.96
CA GLU A 498 36.10 9.45 41.45
C GLU A 498 35.28 10.30 42.45
N ILE A 499 34.06 10.70 42.04
CA ILE A 499 33.17 11.52 42.89
C ILE A 499 32.88 10.82 44.22
N MET A 500 32.59 9.52 44.17
CA MET A 500 32.24 8.73 45.36
C MET A 500 33.43 8.61 46.33
N LYS A 501 34.65 8.39 45.81
CA LYS A 501 35.88 8.36 46.63
C LYS A 501 36.22 9.71 47.25
N GLU A 502 36.02 10.80 46.51
CA GLU A 502 36.25 12.16 47.02
C GLU A 502 35.21 12.59 48.05
N PHE A 503 33.97 12.12 47.91
CA PHE A 503 32.85 12.59 48.71
C PHE A 503 32.82 11.99 50.12
N PHE A 504 33.22 10.72 50.27
CA PHE A 504 33.28 10.07 51.58
C PHE A 504 34.68 10.12 52.14
N VAL A 505 34.84 10.86 53.24
CA VAL A 505 36.12 11.01 53.93
C VAL A 505 36.05 10.25 55.24
N ALA A 506 37.06 9.41 55.48
CA ALA A 506 37.17 8.66 56.72
C ALA A 506 38.45 9.02 57.48
N ASN A 507 38.30 9.21 58.79
CA ASN A 507 39.40 9.49 59.70
C ASN A 507 39.41 8.45 60.82
N THR A 508 40.60 8.03 61.23
CA THR A 508 40.81 7.26 62.45
C THR A 508 40.77 8.16 63.68
N LEU A 509 40.24 7.62 64.77
CA LEU A 509 40.10 8.30 66.06
C LEU A 509 40.94 7.56 67.11
N ASP A 510 42.26 7.56 66.94
CA ASP A 510 43.21 6.75 67.72
C ASP A 510 43.21 7.07 69.22
N PHE A 511 42.72 8.25 69.63
CA PHE A 511 42.61 8.61 71.04
C PHE A 511 41.46 7.89 71.75
N VAL A 512 40.44 7.40 71.03
CA VAL A 512 39.24 6.79 71.62
C VAL A 512 39.60 5.52 72.38
N ASP A 513 40.50 4.70 71.85
CA ASP A 513 41.03 3.51 72.55
C ASP A 513 41.72 3.88 73.87
N LYS A 514 42.45 5.00 73.90
CA LYS A 514 43.19 5.44 75.08
C LYS A 514 42.29 5.91 76.21
N ILE A 515 41.07 6.36 75.88
CA ILE A 515 40.11 6.85 76.86
C ILE A 515 39.06 5.82 77.25
N LYS A 516 38.98 4.66 76.57
CA LYS A 516 37.92 3.65 76.68
C LYS A 516 37.62 3.20 78.12
N ASP A 517 38.65 3.01 78.93
CA ASP A 517 38.55 2.57 80.34
C ASP A 517 38.62 3.74 81.34
N THR A 518 38.43 4.98 80.88
CA THR A 518 38.50 6.19 81.71
C THR A 518 37.14 6.90 81.81
N PRO A 519 36.90 7.73 82.84
CA PRO A 519 35.68 8.54 82.92
C PRO A 519 35.47 9.47 81.72
N SER A 520 36.54 9.83 81.01
CA SER A 520 36.50 10.66 79.79
C SER A 520 35.77 9.98 78.64
N HIS A 521 35.63 8.65 78.62
CA HIS A 521 34.81 7.95 77.63
C HIS A 521 33.33 8.34 77.71
N GLY A 522 32.79 8.57 78.92
CA GLY A 522 31.42 9.04 79.09
C GLY A 522 31.20 10.45 78.53
N LYS A 523 32.21 11.33 78.67
CA LYS A 523 32.21 12.66 78.05
C LYS A 523 32.26 12.56 76.53
N TRP A 524 33.06 11.64 75.99
CA TRP A 524 33.13 11.35 74.55
C TRP A 524 31.78 10.91 73.99
N LEU A 525 31.10 9.96 74.63
CA LEU A 525 29.77 9.50 74.20
C LEU A 525 28.75 10.66 74.18
N THR A 526 28.77 11.53 75.19
CA THR A 526 27.89 12.70 75.25
C THR A 526 28.20 13.70 74.12
N PHE A 527 29.49 13.91 73.83
CA PHE A 527 29.92 14.74 72.72
C PHE A 527 29.50 14.15 71.36
N VAL A 528 29.63 12.83 71.17
CA VAL A 528 29.17 12.13 69.96
C VAL A 528 27.66 12.33 69.74
N GLU A 529 26.84 12.25 70.78
CA GLU A 529 25.40 12.56 70.66
C GLU A 529 25.15 14.02 70.25
N SER A 530 25.92 14.98 70.79
CA SER A 530 25.80 16.38 70.36
C SER A 530 26.18 16.60 68.88
N LEU A 531 27.16 15.85 68.36
CA LEU A 531 27.52 15.89 66.94
C LEU A 531 26.41 15.30 66.05
N LYS A 532 25.73 14.24 66.51
CA LYS A 532 24.58 13.66 65.79
C LYS A 532 23.41 14.64 65.71
N GLU A 533 23.19 15.44 66.76
CA GLU A 533 22.17 16.49 66.76
C GLU A 533 22.52 17.66 65.83
N GLU A 534 23.79 18.07 65.80
CA GLU A 534 24.26 19.20 64.99
C GLU A 534 24.39 18.85 63.50
N PHE A 535 24.83 17.62 63.19
CA PHE A 535 25.07 17.12 61.84
C PHE A 535 24.24 15.85 61.56
N PRO A 536 22.90 15.96 61.50
CA PRO A 536 22.03 14.79 61.41
C PRO A 536 22.24 14.03 60.10
N ASP A 537 22.43 12.71 60.21
CA ASP A 537 22.51 11.76 59.10
C ASP A 537 23.62 12.01 58.05
N SER A 538 24.60 12.89 58.32
CA SER A 538 25.69 13.25 57.38
C SER A 538 27.05 12.61 57.71
N HIS A 539 27.13 11.89 58.82
CA HIS A 539 28.32 11.22 59.30
C HIS A 539 27.95 9.98 60.14
N PHE A 540 28.90 9.08 60.31
CA PHE A 540 28.80 7.92 61.20
C PHE A 540 30.09 7.79 62.00
N ILE A 541 29.95 7.70 63.32
CA ILE A 541 31.06 7.49 64.26
C ILE A 541 30.98 6.04 64.73
N GLY A 542 31.95 5.22 64.29
CA GLY A 542 32.17 3.88 64.79
C GLY A 542 32.99 3.89 66.08
N GLU A 543 33.50 2.73 66.48
CA GLU A 543 34.30 2.63 67.72
C GLU A 543 35.54 3.53 67.68
N ASN A 544 36.35 3.41 66.61
CA ASN A 544 37.64 4.13 66.48
C ASN A 544 37.76 4.88 65.15
N SER A 545 36.64 5.17 64.48
CA SER A 545 36.67 5.84 63.19
C SER A 545 35.42 6.68 62.98
N ILE A 546 35.56 7.69 62.13
CA ILE A 546 34.45 8.48 61.62
C ILE A 546 34.48 8.44 60.10
N VAL A 547 33.30 8.26 59.49
CA VAL A 547 33.07 8.52 58.07
C VAL A 547 32.07 9.66 57.94
N ALA A 548 32.39 10.67 57.15
CA ALA A 548 31.55 11.84 56.94
C ALA A 548 31.61 12.30 55.49
N VAL A 549 30.60 13.07 55.07
CA VAL A 549 30.63 13.72 53.76
C VAL A 549 31.64 14.88 53.75
N ASP A 550 32.31 15.09 52.62
CA ASP A 550 33.37 16.09 52.42
C ASP A 550 32.99 17.51 52.86
N VAL A 551 31.71 17.89 52.71
CA VAL A 551 31.20 19.23 53.11
C VAL A 551 31.25 19.47 54.62
N VAL A 552 31.08 18.43 55.45
CA VAL A 552 30.98 18.57 56.92
C VAL A 552 32.19 18.00 57.66
N VAL A 553 33.02 17.19 56.98
CA VAL A 553 34.12 16.47 57.64
C VAL A 553 35.12 17.40 58.32
N ASN A 554 35.40 18.57 57.73
CA ASN A 554 36.35 19.52 58.30
C ASN A 554 35.83 20.18 59.58
N ASP A 555 34.54 20.52 59.61
CA ASP A 555 33.90 21.11 60.79
C ASP A 555 33.81 20.10 61.93
N ILE A 556 33.42 18.86 61.60
CA ILE A 556 33.39 17.76 62.58
C ILE A 556 34.79 17.46 63.09
N LYS A 557 35.79 17.40 62.20
CA LYS A 557 37.18 17.17 62.59
C LYS A 557 37.69 18.25 63.54
N SER A 558 37.47 19.53 63.22
CA SER A 558 37.88 20.63 64.09
C SER A 558 37.25 20.54 65.49
N LYS A 559 35.97 20.13 65.59
CA LYS A 559 35.29 19.90 66.87
C LYS A 559 35.88 18.71 67.63
N ILE A 560 36.22 17.61 66.95
CA ILE A 560 36.89 16.46 67.54
C ILE A 560 38.29 16.83 68.05
N ASP A 561 39.08 17.58 67.25
CA ASP A 561 40.41 18.03 67.63
C ASP A 561 40.36 18.93 68.88
N ASN A 562 39.36 19.82 68.97
CA ASN A 562 39.14 20.66 70.16
C ASN A 562 38.75 19.81 71.39
N PHE A 563 37.94 18.78 71.21
CA PHE A 563 37.61 17.84 72.28
C PHE A 563 38.86 17.09 72.75
N GLU A 564 39.68 16.56 71.85
CA GLU A 564 40.94 15.88 72.18
C GLU A 564 41.93 16.80 72.94
N GLN A 565 42.05 18.06 72.51
CA GLN A 565 42.85 19.06 73.23
C GLN A 565 42.31 19.33 74.64
N SER A 566 40.98 19.35 74.82
CA SER A 566 40.37 19.55 76.15
C SER A 566 40.70 18.40 77.11
N LEU A 567 40.77 17.16 76.62
CA LEU A 567 41.19 16.01 77.41
C LEU A 567 42.66 16.10 77.83
N THR A 568 43.50 16.62 76.93
CA THR A 568 44.93 16.84 77.20
C THR A 568 45.10 17.92 78.28
N TYR A 569 44.37 19.02 78.20
CA TYR A 569 44.42 20.11 79.19
C TYR A 569 43.88 19.70 80.58
N GLU A 570 42.80 18.90 80.63
CA GLU A 570 42.31 18.31 81.89
C GLU A 570 43.36 17.40 82.53
N SER A 571 44.17 16.66 81.75
CA SER A 571 45.24 15.82 82.28
C SER A 571 46.43 16.60 82.87
N TYR A 572 46.70 17.82 82.37
CA TYR A 572 47.74 18.72 82.92
C TYR A 572 47.28 19.41 84.22
N THR A 573 46.00 19.73 84.33
CA THR A 573 45.42 20.41 85.50
C THR A 573 45.05 19.45 86.65
N SER A 574 45.02 18.14 86.40
CA SER A 574 44.74 17.10 87.39
C SER A 574 45.98 16.36 87.93
N ARG A 575 47.20 16.75 87.52
CA ARG A 575 48.44 16.29 88.18
C ARG A 575 48.59 16.97 89.56
N PRO A 576 48.91 16.24 90.65
CA PRO A 576 49.16 16.84 91.96
C PRO A 576 50.37 17.78 91.90
N SER A 577 50.26 18.96 92.51
CA SER A 577 51.32 19.94 92.59
C SER A 577 52.41 19.51 93.58
N GLU A 578 53.31 18.63 93.17
CA GLU A 578 54.59 18.48 93.86
C GLU A 578 55.70 18.48 92.83
N HIS A 579 56.60 19.47 92.94
CA HIS A 579 57.77 19.77 92.10
C HIS A 579 57.52 20.74 90.96
N TYR A 580 57.54 22.05 91.27
CA TYR A 580 58.37 23.07 90.60
C TYR A 580 58.32 24.37 91.43
N PRO A 581 59.40 24.80 92.11
CA PRO A 581 59.56 26.17 92.57
C PRO A 581 60.15 27.01 91.43
N PHE A 582 59.78 28.30 91.34
CA PHE A 582 60.13 29.28 90.30
C PHE A 582 59.41 29.13 88.96
N HIS A 583 58.30 29.85 88.79
CA HIS A 583 57.88 30.58 87.56
C HIS A 583 56.45 31.13 87.75
N ARG A 584 56.21 31.91 88.80
CA ARG A 584 54.88 32.51 89.05
C ARG A 584 54.73 33.97 88.59
N GLU A 585 55.78 34.59 88.06
CA GLU A 585 55.73 36.00 87.64
C GLU A 585 55.89 36.21 86.12
N SER A 586 56.18 35.17 85.32
CA SER A 586 56.32 35.32 83.86
C SER A 586 55.04 35.03 83.07
N ASN A 587 54.11 34.23 83.60
CA ASN A 587 52.93 33.80 82.85
C ASN A 587 51.73 34.75 82.97
N GLU A 588 51.67 35.63 83.98
CA GLU A 588 50.58 36.62 84.08
C GLU A 588 50.71 37.76 83.06
N GLN A 589 51.92 38.01 82.55
CA GLN A 589 52.16 38.99 81.49
C GLN A 589 51.73 38.43 80.12
N GLU A 590 52.10 37.18 79.80
CA GLU A 590 51.69 36.50 78.55
C GLU A 590 50.17 36.23 78.51
N PHE A 591 49.54 35.97 79.66
CA PHE A 591 48.10 35.74 79.74
C PHE A 591 47.27 37.01 79.47
N ASN A 592 47.78 38.19 79.83
CA ASN A 592 47.12 39.46 79.53
C ASN A 592 47.29 39.88 78.06
N ASP A 593 48.46 39.61 77.46
CA ASP A 593 48.71 39.89 76.04
C ASP A 593 47.88 38.95 75.12
N PHE A 594 47.73 37.67 75.47
CA PHE A 594 46.95 36.69 74.70
C PHE A 594 45.43 36.93 74.76
N SER A 595 44.93 37.52 75.86
CA SER A 595 43.52 37.91 76.02
C SER A 595 43.16 39.14 75.18
N GLU A 596 44.05 40.13 75.07
CA GLU A 596 43.80 41.34 74.26
C GLU A 596 43.92 41.06 72.75
N GLU A 597 44.81 40.17 72.32
CA GLU A 597 44.94 39.77 70.92
C GLU A 597 43.70 39.02 70.39
N ASN A 598 43.05 38.20 71.24
CA ASN A 598 41.80 37.52 70.92
C ASN A 598 40.58 38.46 70.93
N LYS A 599 40.55 39.49 71.80
CA LYS A 599 39.52 40.54 71.76
C LYS A 599 39.66 41.44 70.53
N ALA A 600 40.87 41.69 70.05
CA ALA A 600 41.12 42.44 68.81
C ALA A 600 40.67 41.66 67.56
N ARG A 601 40.93 40.35 67.50
CA ARG A 601 40.45 39.48 66.39
C ARG A 601 38.93 39.37 66.34
N MET A 602 38.23 39.35 67.48
CA MET A 602 36.76 39.36 67.53
C MET A 602 36.11 40.69 67.13
N ARG A 603 36.85 41.82 67.09
CA ARG A 603 36.32 43.10 66.59
C ARG A 603 36.48 43.27 65.07
N PHE A 604 37.41 42.55 64.44
CA PHE A 604 37.62 42.62 62.98
C PHE A 604 36.65 41.74 62.18
N THR A 605 36.30 40.55 62.67
CA THR A 605 35.33 39.66 61.99
C THR A 605 33.88 40.16 62.04
N ARG A 606 33.54 41.09 62.95
CA ARG A 606 32.20 41.69 63.03
C ARG A 606 31.96 42.85 62.05
N LYS A 607 32.98 43.29 61.29
CA LYS A 607 32.86 44.37 60.29
C LYS A 607 32.76 43.92 58.83
N GLU A 608 32.99 42.64 58.51
CA GLU A 608 32.86 42.12 57.13
C GLU A 608 31.48 41.47 56.81
N HIS A 609 30.53 41.46 57.75
CA HIS A 609 29.13 41.04 57.51
C HIS A 609 28.15 42.22 57.33
N LYS A 610 28.65 43.34 56.78
CA LYS A 610 27.83 44.43 56.21
C LYS A 610 28.48 45.00 54.94
N SER A 611 28.66 44.18 53.90
CA SER A 611 28.60 44.60 52.50
C SER A 611 28.72 43.38 51.57
N LYS A 612 27.69 43.22 50.72
CA LYS A 612 27.47 42.21 49.66
C LYS A 612 26.98 40.83 50.09
#